data_AF-L1IY70-F1
#
_entry.id   AF-L1IY70-F1
#
_cell.length_a   1.000
_cell.length_b   1.000
_cell.length_c   1.000
_cell.angle_alpha   90.00
_cell.angle_beta   90.00
_cell.angle_gamma   90.00
#
_symmetry.space_group_name_H-M   'P 1'
#
loop_
_entity.id
_entity.type
_entity.pdbx_description
1 polymer ?
#
loop_
_entity_poly.entity_id
_entity_poly.type
_entity_poly.pdbx_seq_one_letter_code
_entity_poly.pdbx_strand_id
1 'polypeptide(L)' 'MDKLSLHGLSQFYIKLEESQKTRKLTDLMDILEFNQVVIFVRDKRRCHSLNKILQESKFPSIELHSDMDATER' A
#
# COMPACT_ATOMS: atom_id res chain seq x y z
N MET A 1 -8.68 20.16 -17.36
CA MET A 1 -8.56 19.00 -16.46
C MET A 1 -7.30 19.21 -15.65
N ASP A 2 -7.43 19.92 -14.54
CA ASP A 2 -6.32 20.15 -13.64
C ASP A 2 -5.89 18.82 -13.06
N LYS A 3 -4.73 18.34 -13.51
CA LYS A 3 -3.97 17.28 -12.86
C LYS A 3 -3.83 17.70 -11.40
N LEU A 4 -4.15 16.82 -10.45
CA LEU A 4 -3.85 17.03 -9.03
C LEU A 4 -2.46 17.67 -8.91
N SER A 5 -2.40 18.93 -8.51
CA SER A 5 -1.14 19.57 -8.18
C SER A 5 -0.71 18.97 -6.85
N LEU A 6 0.37 18.19 -6.83
CA LEU A 6 0.95 17.55 -5.64
C LEU A 6 1.65 18.57 -4.71
N HIS A 7 1.15 19.80 -4.71
CA HIS A 7 1.68 20.88 -3.89
C HIS A 7 1.47 20.53 -2.42
N GLY A 8 2.56 20.51 -1.64
CA GLY A 8 2.54 20.07 -0.24
C GLY A 8 2.76 18.57 -0.01
N LEU A 9 2.95 17.76 -1.06
CA LEU A 9 3.30 16.35 -0.93
C LEU A 9 4.80 16.11 -1.15
N SER A 10 5.49 15.70 -0.09
CA SER A 10 6.86 15.19 -0.19
C SER A 10 6.86 13.82 -0.85
N GLN A 11 7.56 13.70 -1.99
CA GLN A 11 7.63 12.47 -2.78
C GLN A 11 9.04 11.91 -2.78
N PHE A 12 9.15 10.60 -2.58
CA PHE A 12 10.41 9.88 -2.56
C PHE A 12 10.33 8.67 -3.51
N TYR A 13 11.48 8.25 -4.03
CA TYR A 13 11.60 7.09 -4.91
C TYR A 13 12.79 6.23 -4.51
N ILE A 14 12.58 4.92 -4.52
CA ILE A 14 13.62 3.92 -4.28
C ILE A 14 13.53 2.89 -5.39
N LYS A 15 14.65 2.67 -6.10
CA LYS A 15 14.77 1.62 -7.11
C LYS A 15 15.02 0.28 -6.40
N LEU A 16 14.18 -0.71 -6.68
CA LEU A 16 14.23 -2.04 -6.08
C LEU A 16 13.89 -3.11 -7.12
N GLU A 17 14.43 -4.31 -6.93
CA GLU A 17 13.93 -5.50 -7.59
C GLU A 17 12.58 -5.93 -7.01
N GLU A 18 11.72 -6.59 -7.79
CA GLU A 18 10.38 -7.01 -7.34
C GLU A 18 10.43 -7.86 -6.06
N SER A 19 11.43 -8.75 -5.95
CA SER A 19 11.62 -9.64 -4.79
C SER A 19 11.94 -8.88 -3.49
N GLN A 20 12.40 -7.63 -3.58
CA GLN A 20 12.78 -6.82 -2.43
C GLN A 20 11.63 -5.94 -1.91
N LYS A 21 10.57 -5.75 -2.71
CA LYS A 21 9.51 -4.77 -2.41
C LYS A 21 8.77 -5.07 -1.11
N THR A 22 8.37 -6.32 -0.89
CA THR A 22 7.62 -6.70 0.32
C THR A 22 8.43 -6.45 1.58
N ARG A 23 9.69 -6.90 1.63
CA ARG A 23 10.57 -6.67 2.78
C ARG A 23 10.79 -5.18 3.01
N LYS A 24 11.09 -4.42 1.97
CA LYS A 24 11.32 -2.98 2.10
C LYS A 24 10.06 -2.23 2.55
N LEU A 25 8.88 -2.66 2.11
CA LEU A 25 7.61 -2.09 2.58
C LEU A 25 7.43 -2.35 4.08
N THR A 26 7.61 -3.59 4.54
CA THR A 26 7.55 -3.92 5.98
C THR A 26 8.53 -3.08 6.79
N ASP A 27 9.80 -3.00 6.36
CA ASP A 27 10.82 -2.17 7.01
C ASP A 27 10.38 -0.69 7.09
N LEU A 28 9.75 -0.16 6.03
CA LEU A 28 9.23 1.21 6.03
C LEU A 28 8.07 1.37 7.00
N MET A 29 7.18 0.37 7.11
CA MET A 29 6.07 0.46 8.05
C MET A 29 6.53 0.37 9.51
N ASP A 30 7.65 -0.29 9.81
CA ASP A 30 8.23 -0.33 11.16
C ASP A 30 8.95 0.97 11.54
N ILE A 31 9.57 1.65 10.58
CA ILE A 31 10.39 2.84 10.82
C ILE A 31 9.57 4.13 10.79
N LEU A 32 8.52 4.17 9.97
CA LEU A 32 7.73 5.39 9.78
C LEU A 32 6.63 5.47 10.84
N GLU A 33 6.56 6.62 11.51
CA GLU A 33 5.39 6.98 12.29
C GLU A 33 4.32 7.56 11.35
N PHE A 34 3.16 6.91 11.31
CA PHE A 34 2.02 7.33 10.50
C PHE A 34 0.71 7.12 11.26
N ASN A 35 -0.29 7.94 10.95
CA ASN A 35 -1.65 7.73 11.45
C ASN A 35 -2.40 6.70 10.58
N GLN A 36 -2.27 6.83 9.25
CA GLN A 36 -2.91 5.95 8.26
C GLN A 36 -2.03 5.83 7.01
N VAL A 37 -2.06 4.67 6.35
CA VAL A 37 -1.29 4.39 5.14
C VAL A 37 -2.22 3.83 4.08
N VAL A 38 -2.05 4.31 2.84
CA VAL A 38 -2.72 3.77 1.65
C VAL A 38 -1.66 3.21 0.72
N ILE A 39 -1.79 1.93 0.35
CA ILE A 39 -0.84 1.23 -0.52
C ILE A 39 -1.52 0.85 -1.82
N PHE A 40 -1.11 1.50 -2.91
CA PHE A 40 -1.60 1.14 -4.25
C PHE A 40 -0.77 0.02 -4.85
N VAL A 41 -1.44 -0.97 -5.41
CA VAL A 41 -0.84 -2.11 -6.11
C VAL A 41 -1.38 -2.21 -7.52
N ARG A 42 -0.68 -2.96 -8.38
CA ARG A 42 -1.01 -3.06 -9.81
C ARG A 42 -2.34 -3.79 -10.08
N ASP A 43 -2.65 -4.82 -9.30
CA ASP A 43 -3.79 -5.69 -9.54
C ASP A 43 -4.36 -6.27 -8.24
N LYS A 44 -5.57 -6.85 -8.36
CA LYS A 44 -6.35 -7.37 -7.24
C LYS A 44 -5.67 -8.55 -6.54
N ARG A 45 -4.98 -9.43 -7.28
CA ARG A 45 -4.26 -10.58 -6.70
C ARG A 45 -3.13 -10.10 -5.80
N ARG A 46 -2.42 -9.05 -6.21
CA ARG A 46 -1.39 -8.42 -5.38
C ARG A 46 -1.98 -7.72 -4.16
N CYS A 47 -3.18 -7.13 -4.28
CA CYS A 47 -3.88 -6.51 -3.16
C CYS A 47 -4.17 -7.55 -2.06
N HIS A 48 -4.77 -8.67 -2.45
CA HIS A 48 -5.08 -9.79 -1.57
C HIS A 48 -3.83 -10.40 -0.94
N SER A 49 -2.81 -10.66 -1.76
CA SER A 49 -1.56 -11.24 -1.28
C SER A 49 -0.85 -10.32 -0.29
N LEU A 50 -0.83 -9.01 -0.56
CA LEU A 50 -0.22 -8.04 0.35
C LEU A 50 -1.01 -7.92 1.65
N ASN A 51 -2.34 -7.82 1.58
CA ASN A 51 -3.20 -7.74 2.77
C ASN A 51 -2.96 -8.95 3.69
N LYS A 52 -2.88 -10.17 3.13
CA LYS A 52 -2.55 -11.36 3.90
C LYS A 52 -1.18 -11.26 4.59
N ILE A 53 -0.15 -10.83 3.88
CA ILE A 53 1.21 -10.66 4.44
C ILE A 53 1.21 -9.63 5.58
N LEU A 54 0.49 -8.52 5.43
CA LEU A 54 0.38 -7.48 6.45
C LEU A 54 -0.32 -8.01 7.71
N GLN A 55 -1.44 -8.72 7.56
CA GLN A 55 -2.15 -9.35 8.67
C GLN A 55 -1.31 -10.42 9.38
N GLU A 56 -0.59 -11.26 8.64
CA GLU A 56 0.34 -12.27 9.21
C GLU A 56 1.50 -11.60 9.96
N SER A 57 1.93 -10.42 9.48
CA SER A 57 2.94 -9.58 10.13
C SER A 57 2.36 -8.72 11.27
N LYS A 58 1.10 -8.94 11.66
CA LYS A 58 0.36 -8.25 12.74
C LYS A 58 0.11 -6.77 12.49
N PHE A 59 0.20 -6.31 11.24
CA PHE A 59 -0.27 -5.00 10.87
C PHE A 59 -1.78 -5.07 10.58
N PRO A 60 -2.61 -4.24 11.24
CA PRO A 60 -4.02 -4.16 10.92
C PRO A 60 -4.18 -3.58 9.51
N SER A 61 -4.71 -4.39 8.59
CA SER A 61 -4.94 -3.96 7.21
C SER A 61 -6.27 -4.49 6.66
N ILE A 62 -6.83 -3.70 5.76
CA ILE A 62 -7.97 -4.05 4.92
C ILE A 62 -7.55 -3.93 3.45
N GLU A 63 -8.14 -4.73 2.58
CA GLU A 63 -8.00 -4.55 1.14
C GLU A 63 -9.23 -3.87 0.55
N LEU A 64 -9.01 -3.11 -0.53
CA LEU A 64 -10.06 -2.45 -1.29
C LEU A 64 -9.82 -2.66 -2.77
N HIS A 65 -10.72 -3.36 -3.45
CA HIS A 65 -10.57 -3.64 -4.88
C HIS A 65 -11.90 -3.78 -5.62
N SER A 66 -11.85 -3.73 -6.95
CA SER A 66 -13.04 -3.62 -7.79
C SER A 66 -13.93 -4.87 -7.88
N ASP A 67 -13.63 -5.94 -7.14
CA ASP A 67 -14.50 -7.12 -7.01
C ASP A 67 -15.29 -7.15 -5.70
N MET A 68 -15.05 -6.21 -4.77
CA MET A 68 -15.86 -6.10 -3.55
C MET A 68 -17.22 -5.50 -3.87
N ASP A 69 -18.24 -5.87 -3.10
CA ASP A 69 -19.56 -5.25 -3.20
C ASP A 69 -19.44 -3.73 -3.00
N ALA A 70 -20.24 -2.93 -3.70
CA ALA A 70 -20.17 -1.47 -3.60
C ALA A 70 -20.47 -0.97 -2.18
N THR A 71 -21.18 -1.76 -1.37
CA THR A 71 -21.46 -1.47 0.04
C THR A 71 -20.29 -1.79 0.97
N GLU A 72 -19.33 -2.60 0.50
CA GLU A 72 -18.13 -3.00 1.24
C GLU A 72 -16.87 -2.24 0.80
N ARG A 73 -16.99 -1.36 -0.20
CA ARG A 73 -15.92 -0.46 -0.69
C ARG A 73 -15.92 0.88 -0.01
#